data_AF-A0A644YYI8-F1
#
_entry.id   AF-A0A644YYI8-F1
#
_cell.length_a   1.000
_cell.length_b   1.000
_cell.length_c   1.000
_cell.angle_alpha   90.00
_cell.angle_beta   90.00
_cell.angle_gamma   90.00
#
_symmetry.space_group_name_H-M   'P 1'
#
loop_
_entity.id
_entity.type
_entity.pdbx_description
1 polymer ?
#
loop_
_entity_poly.entity_id
_entity_poly.type
_entity_poly.pdbx_seq_one_letter_code
_entity_poly.pdbx_strand_id
1 'polypeptide(L)'
;MKNQHTIEIPANVFRAIFFSQPLNMRYLNEFFSVPEFIYASLTTDDVKFLEQKGKDGVSQVLSRLERSMMSSIQVVDLTASETTLPSPFDTWAQAIFATEIDASLAVHVGLSGTYNLLVKSNRTTVQNVNQVQLLVNSNILLRSPFQFYWEEKYSIAYKGQDVSYALYTASAEGGGKGSARLLIKIWTHTELLIDDASKYIDVTPFLKGVNI
;
A
#
# COMPACT_ATOMS: atom_id res chain seq x y z
N MET A 1 7.18 17.05 -22.19
CA MET A 1 6.69 15.71 -22.55
C MET A 1 7.88 14.84 -22.93
N LYS A 2 8.30 13.91 -22.06
CA LYS A 2 9.32 12.91 -22.42
C LYS A 2 8.64 11.83 -23.26
N ASN A 3 9.19 11.52 -24.43
CA ASN A 3 8.75 10.42 -25.27
C ASN A 3 8.70 9.14 -24.42
N GLN A 4 7.49 8.64 -24.14
CA GLN A 4 7.32 7.30 -23.63
C GLN A 4 7.69 6.37 -24.79
N HIS A 5 8.91 5.85 -24.77
CA HIS A 5 9.21 4.64 -25.52
C HIS A 5 8.27 3.56 -25.01
N THR A 6 7.22 3.27 -25.79
CA THR A 6 6.33 2.14 -25.51
C THR A 6 7.15 0.88 -25.81
N ILE A 7 7.74 0.31 -24.76
CA ILE A 7 8.44 -0.97 -24.86
C ILE A 7 7.38 -2.03 -25.15
N GLU A 8 7.56 -2.79 -26.23
CA GLU A 8 6.71 -3.94 -26.52
C GLU A 8 7.02 -5.04 -25.50
N ILE A 9 5.98 -5.51 -24.79
CA ILE A 9 6.12 -6.55 -23.77
C ILE A 9 5.54 -7.85 -24.31
N PRO A 10 6.38 -8.87 -24.60
CA PRO A 10 5.95 -10.16 -25.09
C PRO A 10 4.95 -10.87 -24.15
N ALA A 11 4.04 -11.64 -24.73
CA ALA A 11 2.98 -12.32 -23.97
C ALA A 11 3.51 -13.30 -22.91
N ASN A 12 4.66 -13.95 -23.15
CA ASN A 12 5.34 -14.79 -22.17
C ASN A 12 5.86 -13.99 -20.96
N VAL A 13 6.37 -12.77 -21.17
CA VAL A 13 6.80 -11.87 -20.09
C VAL A 13 5.62 -11.38 -19.28
N PHE A 14 4.54 -10.95 -19.94
CA PHE A 14 3.28 -10.61 -19.27
C PHE A 14 2.79 -11.76 -18.38
N ARG A 15 2.72 -12.98 -18.93
CA ARG A 15 2.31 -14.17 -18.17
C ARG A 15 3.25 -14.49 -17.02
N ALA A 16 4.55 -14.27 -17.18
CA ALA A 16 5.52 -14.46 -16.11
C ALA A 16 5.21 -13.54 -14.93
N ILE A 17 4.94 -12.26 -15.20
CA ILE A 17 4.66 -11.24 -14.16
C ILE A 17 3.33 -11.52 -13.44
N PHE A 18 2.24 -11.65 -14.20
CA PHE A 18 0.89 -11.73 -13.63
C PHE A 18 0.53 -13.10 -13.02
N PHE A 19 1.24 -14.17 -13.40
CA PHE A 19 1.03 -15.52 -12.86
C PHE A 19 2.20 -16.04 -12.00
N SER A 20 3.07 -15.15 -11.53
CA SER A 20 4.05 -15.50 -10.50
C SER A 20 3.38 -15.71 -9.14
N GLN A 21 4.05 -16.45 -8.25
CA GLN A 21 3.68 -16.54 -6.82
C GLN A 21 3.55 -15.14 -6.21
N PRO A 22 2.77 -14.94 -5.13
CA PRO A 22 2.47 -13.62 -4.62
C PRO A 22 3.76 -12.85 -4.33
N LEU A 23 3.96 -11.81 -5.14
CA LEU A 23 5.08 -10.90 -5.06
C LEU A 23 4.73 -9.83 -4.04
N ASN A 24 5.66 -9.56 -3.12
CA ASN A 24 5.50 -8.49 -2.15
C ASN A 24 6.71 -7.58 -2.20
N MET A 25 6.45 -6.27 -2.21
CA MET A 25 7.48 -5.27 -1.94
C MET A 25 7.68 -5.22 -0.43
N ARG A 26 8.92 -5.11 0.02
CA ARG A 26 9.19 -5.05 1.47
C ARG A 26 8.59 -3.80 2.10
N TYR A 27 8.75 -2.66 1.45
CA TYR A 27 8.44 -1.36 2.05
C TYR A 27 7.18 -0.71 1.48
N LEU A 28 6.97 -0.85 0.18
CA LEU A 28 5.96 -0.07 -0.56
C LEU A 28 4.77 -0.90 -1.04
N ASN A 29 4.57 -2.08 -0.46
CA ASN A 29 3.55 -3.02 -0.93
C ASN A 29 2.16 -2.40 -0.99
N GLU A 30 1.82 -1.56 -0.02
CA GLU A 30 0.49 -0.95 0.13
C GLU A 30 0.19 0.03 -1.02
N PHE A 31 1.22 0.64 -1.60
CA PHE A 31 1.08 1.72 -2.60
C PHE A 31 0.99 1.23 -4.06
N PHE A 32 1.19 -0.07 -4.32
CA PHE A 32 1.31 -0.59 -5.68
C PHE A 32 0.57 -1.91 -5.89
N SER A 33 -0.16 -2.04 -7.00
CA SER A 33 -0.41 -3.34 -7.60
C SER A 33 0.92 -3.86 -8.12
N VAL A 34 1.52 -4.84 -7.44
CA VAL A 34 2.91 -5.27 -7.72
C VAL A 34 3.10 -5.74 -9.17
N PRO A 35 2.18 -6.55 -9.77
CA PRO A 35 2.28 -6.92 -11.18
C PRO A 35 2.23 -5.70 -12.12
N GLU A 36 1.30 -4.77 -11.90
CA GLU A 36 1.19 -3.54 -12.70
C GLU A 36 2.42 -2.65 -12.54
N PHE A 37 2.96 -2.53 -11.33
CA PHE A 37 4.17 -1.77 -11.05
C PHE A 37 5.37 -2.33 -11.82
N ILE A 38 5.57 -3.65 -11.78
CA ILE A 38 6.64 -4.29 -12.55
C ILE A 38 6.45 -4.00 -14.03
N TYR A 39 5.25 -4.28 -14.56
CA TYR A 39 4.92 -4.11 -15.97
C TYR A 39 5.18 -2.67 -16.46
N ALA A 40 4.76 -1.67 -15.69
CA ALA A 40 4.94 -0.25 -16.03
C ALA A 40 6.38 0.25 -15.89
N SER A 41 7.24 -0.49 -15.18
CA SER A 41 8.61 -0.06 -14.85
C SER A 41 9.69 -0.86 -15.58
N LEU A 42 9.30 -1.78 -16.48
CA LEU A 42 10.25 -2.59 -17.23
C LEU A 42 11.11 -1.72 -18.15
N THR A 43 12.40 -2.04 -18.20
CA THR A 43 13.32 -1.58 -19.24
C THR A 43 13.44 -2.62 -20.35
N THR A 44 14.03 -2.26 -21.50
CA THR A 44 14.31 -3.21 -22.58
C THR A 44 15.18 -4.39 -22.12
N ASP A 45 16.12 -4.14 -21.21
CA ASP A 45 16.98 -5.19 -20.66
C ASP A 45 16.20 -6.13 -19.73
N ASP A 46 15.16 -5.62 -19.05
CA ASP A 46 14.28 -6.44 -18.23
C ASP A 46 13.42 -7.37 -19.03
N VAL A 47 12.90 -6.88 -20.15
CA VAL A 47 12.13 -7.70 -21.07
C VAL A 47 12.99 -8.87 -21.54
N LYS A 48 14.21 -8.60 -22.04
CA LYS A 48 15.14 -9.65 -22.48
C LYS A 48 15.49 -10.63 -21.36
N PHE A 49 15.72 -10.12 -20.15
CA PHE A 49 16.02 -10.96 -18.99
C PHE A 49 14.84 -11.88 -18.63
N LEU A 50 13.61 -11.35 -18.63
CA LEU A 50 12.41 -12.10 -18.32
C LEU A 50 11.99 -13.06 -19.44
N GLU A 51 12.31 -12.77 -20.70
CA GLU A 51 12.14 -13.73 -21.80
C GLU A 51 12.99 -14.99 -21.59
N GLN A 52 14.21 -14.83 -21.06
CA GLN A 52 15.12 -15.94 -20.78
C GLN A 52 14.81 -16.67 -19.48
N LYS A 53 14.46 -15.94 -18.42
CA LYS A 53 14.29 -16.48 -17.06
C LYS A 53 12.84 -16.82 -16.70
N GLY A 54 11.85 -16.30 -17.43
CA GLY A 54 10.44 -16.48 -17.14
C GLY A 54 10.09 -16.06 -15.70
N LYS A 55 9.27 -16.88 -15.03
CA LYS A 55 8.78 -16.60 -13.66
C LYS A 55 9.91 -16.48 -12.63
N ASP A 56 11.00 -17.23 -12.80
CA ASP A 56 12.13 -17.26 -11.86
C ASP A 56 12.92 -15.93 -11.84
N GLY A 57 12.78 -15.11 -12.89
CA GLY A 57 13.39 -13.79 -12.98
C GLY A 57 12.56 -12.67 -12.32
N VAL A 58 11.26 -12.88 -12.09
CA VAL A 58 10.33 -11.80 -11.71
C VAL A 58 10.65 -11.23 -10.33
N SER A 59 11.00 -12.07 -9.36
CA SER A 59 11.41 -11.63 -8.02
C SER A 59 12.71 -10.81 -8.04
N GLN A 60 13.63 -11.13 -8.95
CA GLN A 60 14.89 -10.40 -9.12
C GLN A 60 14.67 -9.02 -9.73
N VAL A 61 13.82 -8.94 -10.77
CA VAL A 61 13.41 -7.67 -11.37
C VAL A 61 12.71 -6.79 -10.33
N LEU A 62 11.73 -7.34 -9.60
CA LEU A 62 11.04 -6.61 -8.54
C LEU A 62 12.01 -6.08 -7.48
N SER A 63 12.92 -6.93 -6.98
CA SER A 63 13.89 -6.55 -5.95
C SER A 63 14.85 -5.45 -6.43
N ARG A 64 15.17 -5.41 -7.73
CA ARG A 64 15.98 -4.33 -8.29
C ARG A 64 15.18 -3.04 -8.47
N LEU A 65 13.95 -3.13 -8.95
CA LEU A 65 13.04 -1.97 -9.09
C LEU A 65 12.77 -1.33 -7.73
N GLU A 66 12.47 -2.14 -6.70
CA GLU A 66 12.28 -1.66 -5.33
C GLU A 66 13.54 -0.98 -4.78
N ARG A 67 14.72 -1.60 -4.95
CA ARG A 67 15.99 -0.98 -4.54
C ARG A 67 16.26 0.35 -5.23
N SER A 68 15.96 0.45 -6.52
CA SER A 68 16.11 1.70 -7.28
C SER A 68 15.23 2.79 -6.70
N MET A 69 13.94 2.49 -6.47
CA MET A 69 12.98 3.42 -5.92
C MET A 69 13.33 3.85 -4.47
N MET A 70 13.80 2.91 -3.65
CA MET A 70 14.17 3.17 -2.26
C MET A 70 15.58 3.77 -2.08
N SER A 71 16.37 3.89 -3.14
CA SER A 71 17.81 4.24 -3.06
C SER A 71 18.11 5.57 -2.36
N SER A 72 17.18 6.52 -2.41
CA SER A 72 17.29 7.86 -1.79
C SER A 72 16.28 8.08 -0.66
N ILE A 73 15.55 7.03 -0.27
CA ILE A 73 14.48 7.12 0.73
C ILE A 73 15.02 6.61 2.06
N GLN A 74 15.01 7.49 3.06
CA GLN A 74 15.27 7.11 4.44
C GLN A 74 14.04 6.43 5.02
N VAL A 75 14.19 5.21 5.54
CA VAL A 75 13.12 4.53 6.29
C VAL A 75 13.23 4.92 7.75
N VAL A 76 12.14 5.45 8.31
CA VAL A 76 12.02 5.83 9.72
C VAL A 76 10.89 5.00 10.32
N ASP A 77 11.25 4.02 11.14
CA ASP A 77 10.30 3.13 11.83
C ASP A 77 10.14 3.58 13.28
N LEU A 78 8.96 4.10 13.60
CA LEU A 78 8.59 4.61 14.92
C LEU A 78 7.67 3.65 15.68
N THR A 79 7.37 2.47 15.12
CA THR A 79 6.36 1.55 15.67
C THR A 79 6.61 1.12 17.11
N ALA A 80 7.89 0.97 17.49
CA ALA A 80 8.31 0.63 18.85
C ALA A 80 8.70 1.85 19.72
N SER A 81 8.63 3.06 19.17
CA SER A 81 8.97 4.31 19.85
C SER A 81 7.74 4.93 20.51
N GLU A 82 7.92 5.72 21.56
CA GLU A 82 6.87 6.63 22.07
C GLU A 82 6.80 7.94 21.24
N THR A 83 7.79 8.17 20.37
CA THR A 83 7.83 9.35 19.50
C THR A 83 6.74 9.25 18.45
N THR A 84 6.09 10.38 18.17
CA THR A 84 5.11 10.52 17.09
C THR A 84 5.77 10.93 15.78
N LEU A 85 5.02 10.84 14.68
CA LEU A 85 5.38 11.35 13.37
C LEU A 85 5.74 12.85 13.46
N PRO A 86 6.67 13.34 12.63
CA PRO A 86 6.97 14.77 12.57
C PRO A 86 5.83 15.55 11.93
N SER A 87 5.68 16.82 12.29
CA SER A 87 4.71 17.73 11.66
C SER A 87 5.01 17.92 10.16
N PRO A 88 4.00 18.00 9.28
CA PRO A 88 2.55 18.02 9.55
C PRO A 88 1.90 16.63 9.63
N PHE A 89 2.68 15.55 9.59
CA PHE A 89 2.18 14.20 9.43
C PHE A 89 1.46 13.66 10.68
N ASP A 90 1.86 14.09 11.87
CA ASP A 90 1.13 13.84 13.11
C ASP A 90 -0.31 14.39 13.06
N THR A 91 -0.46 15.62 12.59
CA THR A 91 -1.74 16.32 12.49
C THR A 91 -2.65 15.61 11.50
N TRP A 92 -2.09 15.14 10.38
CA TRP A 92 -2.86 14.39 9.39
C TRP A 92 -3.24 12.99 9.90
N ALA A 93 -2.35 12.33 10.65
CA ALA A 93 -2.65 11.05 11.29
C ALA A 93 -3.79 11.19 12.32
N GLN A 94 -3.76 12.25 13.14
CA GLN A 94 -4.82 12.55 14.12
C GLN A 94 -6.17 12.91 13.48
N ALA A 95 -6.15 13.40 12.23
CA ALA A 95 -7.38 13.70 11.50
C ALA A 95 -8.07 12.44 10.95
N ILE A 96 -7.46 11.27 11.04
CA ILE A 96 -8.07 10.01 10.59
C ILE A 96 -9.13 9.60 11.61
N PHE A 97 -10.30 9.18 11.14
CA PHE A 97 -11.26 8.47 11.98
C PHE A 97 -12.07 7.50 11.14
N ALA A 98 -12.66 6.50 11.78
CA ALA A 98 -13.60 5.61 11.11
C ALA A 98 -14.86 5.39 11.94
N THR A 99 -15.96 5.20 11.23
CA THR A 99 -17.27 4.94 11.84
C THR A 99 -17.94 3.79 11.12
N GLU A 100 -18.48 2.86 11.88
CA GLU A 100 -19.30 1.77 11.35
C GLU A 100 -20.68 2.32 10.99
N ILE A 101 -21.10 2.14 9.74
CA ILE A 101 -22.41 2.58 9.22
C ILE A 101 -22.99 1.44 8.37
N ASP A 102 -24.14 0.89 8.76
CA ASP A 102 -24.87 -0.13 7.99
C ASP A 102 -23.97 -1.27 7.46
N ALA A 103 -23.19 -1.88 8.37
CA ALA A 103 -22.22 -2.94 8.07
C ALA A 103 -21.08 -2.53 7.09
N SER A 104 -20.85 -1.23 6.93
CA SER A 104 -19.73 -0.66 6.17
C SER A 104 -18.81 0.12 7.10
N LEU A 105 -17.55 0.29 6.71
CA LEU A 105 -16.61 1.17 7.41
C LEU A 105 -16.48 2.48 6.63
N ALA A 106 -17.00 3.57 7.19
CA ALA A 106 -16.75 4.91 6.67
C ALA A 106 -15.41 5.39 7.20
N VAL A 107 -14.42 5.54 6.32
CA VAL A 107 -13.08 6.00 6.67
C VAL A 107 -12.91 7.45 6.24
N HIS A 108 -12.49 8.27 7.19
CA HIS A 108 -12.10 9.65 7.01
C HIS A 108 -10.59 9.76 7.19
N VAL A 109 -9.90 10.48 6.29
CA VAL A 109 -8.43 10.60 6.36
C VAL A 109 -7.94 12.04 6.53
N GLY A 110 -8.81 13.04 6.52
CA GLY A 110 -8.42 14.45 6.71
C GLY A 110 -7.48 15.03 5.64
N LEU A 111 -7.30 14.33 4.51
CA LEU A 111 -6.43 14.75 3.41
C LEU A 111 -7.21 15.54 2.35
N SER A 112 -6.53 16.48 1.70
CA SER A 112 -7.06 17.14 0.50
C SER A 112 -6.03 17.15 -0.62
N GLY A 113 -6.51 16.89 -1.84
CA GLY A 113 -5.68 16.78 -3.03
C GLY A 113 -6.18 15.68 -3.95
N THR A 114 -5.43 15.43 -5.02
CA THR A 114 -5.73 14.36 -5.98
C THR A 114 -4.82 13.17 -5.72
N TYR A 115 -5.44 12.01 -5.50
CA TYR A 115 -4.74 10.78 -5.16
C TYR A 115 -5.17 9.63 -6.05
N ASN A 116 -4.28 8.66 -6.27
CA ASN A 116 -4.68 7.34 -6.71
C ASN A 116 -4.98 6.49 -5.47
N LEU A 117 -6.22 6.03 -5.36
CA LEU A 117 -6.67 5.19 -4.25
C LEU A 117 -6.39 3.72 -4.58
N LEU A 118 -5.65 3.05 -3.72
CA LEU A 118 -5.39 1.63 -3.78
C LEU A 118 -5.99 0.94 -2.55
N VAL A 119 -6.95 0.05 -2.74
CA VAL A 119 -7.49 -0.79 -1.67
C VAL A 119 -7.06 -2.22 -1.94
N LYS A 120 -6.37 -2.82 -0.98
CA LYS A 120 -6.03 -4.23 -1.01
C LYS A 120 -6.76 -4.95 0.09
N SER A 121 -7.44 -6.02 -0.29
CA SER A 121 -8.03 -6.98 0.64
C SER A 121 -7.66 -8.38 0.19
N ASN A 122 -7.40 -9.25 1.15
CA ASN A 122 -7.04 -10.65 0.91
C ASN A 122 -5.74 -10.83 0.09
N ARG A 123 -5.34 -12.07 -0.19
CA ARG A 123 -4.14 -12.37 -1.02
C ARG A 123 -4.23 -11.87 -2.47
N THR A 124 -5.42 -11.58 -2.98
CA THR A 124 -5.64 -11.40 -4.44
C THR A 124 -6.47 -10.20 -4.84
N THR A 125 -7.14 -9.49 -3.92
CA THR A 125 -8.01 -8.37 -4.32
C THR A 125 -7.24 -7.07 -4.23
N VAL A 126 -7.04 -6.43 -5.39
CA VAL A 126 -6.49 -5.09 -5.50
C VAL A 126 -7.48 -4.25 -6.31
N GLN A 127 -7.98 -3.18 -5.70
CA GLN A 127 -8.82 -2.19 -6.36
C GLN A 127 -8.01 -0.91 -6.51
N ASN A 128 -7.96 -0.38 -7.73
CA ASN A 128 -7.23 0.85 -8.05
C ASN A 128 -8.20 1.85 -8.67
N VAL A 129 -8.33 3.02 -8.05
CA VAL A 129 -9.12 4.14 -8.55
C VAL A 129 -8.18 5.33 -8.74
N ASN A 130 -7.93 5.69 -10.00
CA ASN A 130 -7.01 6.77 -10.33
C ASN A 130 -7.68 8.14 -10.24
N GLN A 131 -6.90 9.16 -9.86
CA GLN A 131 -7.30 10.57 -9.86
C GLN A 131 -8.56 10.89 -9.03
N VAL A 132 -8.65 10.32 -7.82
CA VAL A 132 -9.69 10.65 -6.85
C VAL A 132 -9.36 11.99 -6.21
N GLN A 133 -10.25 12.96 -6.37
CA GLN A 133 -10.20 14.22 -5.63
C GLN A 133 -10.71 13.98 -4.21
N LEU A 134 -9.86 14.24 -3.23
CA LEU A 134 -10.21 14.29 -1.81
C LEU A 134 -10.28 15.74 -1.34
N LEU A 135 -11.30 16.00 -0.55
CA LEU A 135 -11.47 17.20 0.26
C LEU A 135 -11.24 16.82 1.73
N VAL A 136 -10.88 17.80 2.56
CA VAL A 136 -10.63 17.60 4.00
C VAL A 136 -11.79 16.92 4.72
N ASN A 137 -13.03 16.99 4.21
CA ASN A 137 -14.23 16.37 4.77
C ASN A 137 -14.70 15.12 4.00
N SER A 138 -13.90 14.57 3.09
CA SER A 138 -14.27 13.40 2.29
C SER A 138 -14.34 12.15 3.13
N ASN A 139 -15.35 11.32 2.86
CA ASN A 139 -15.50 10.00 3.47
C ASN A 139 -15.44 8.94 2.39
N ILE A 140 -14.62 7.92 2.61
CA ILE A 140 -14.60 6.73 1.78
C ILE A 140 -15.38 5.65 2.50
N LEU A 141 -16.49 5.26 1.88
CA LEU A 141 -17.33 4.21 2.42
C LEU A 141 -16.89 2.87 1.86
N LEU A 142 -16.23 2.08 2.69
CA LEU A 142 -15.84 0.72 2.39
C LEU A 142 -17.06 -0.17 2.62
N ARG A 143 -17.92 -0.23 1.60
CA ARG A 143 -19.06 -1.16 1.54
C ARG A 143 -18.58 -2.51 1.07
N SER A 144 -19.15 -3.57 1.62
CA SER A 144 -19.09 -4.86 0.92
C SER A 144 -20.10 -5.86 1.43
N PRO A 145 -20.28 -6.97 0.69
CA PRO A 145 -20.44 -8.30 1.27
C PRO A 145 -19.33 -8.75 2.28
N PHE A 146 -18.51 -7.88 2.90
CA PHE A 146 -17.39 -8.16 3.83
C PHE A 146 -17.89 -8.44 5.28
N GLN A 147 -19.03 -9.10 5.42
CA GLN A 147 -19.47 -9.56 6.72
C GLN A 147 -18.50 -10.63 7.26
N PHE A 148 -17.67 -10.20 8.21
CA PHE A 148 -17.29 -10.92 9.43
C PHE A 148 -16.58 -12.28 9.34
N TYR A 149 -15.63 -12.47 8.42
CA TYR A 149 -14.55 -13.46 8.59
C TYR A 149 -13.22 -12.90 8.08
N TRP A 150 -12.52 -12.06 8.87
CA TRP A 150 -11.27 -11.45 8.41
C TRP A 150 -10.05 -12.24 8.91
N GLU A 151 -9.78 -13.41 8.34
CA GLU A 151 -8.49 -14.09 8.54
C GLU A 151 -7.34 -13.46 7.70
N GLU A 152 -7.44 -12.20 7.24
CA GLU A 152 -6.54 -11.67 6.21
C GLU A 152 -6.14 -10.18 6.40
N LYS A 153 -4.94 -9.85 5.89
CA LYS A 153 -4.35 -8.50 5.83
C LYS A 153 -5.13 -7.61 4.86
N TYR A 154 -5.23 -6.32 5.16
CA TYR A 154 -5.74 -5.29 4.24
C TYR A 154 -4.89 -4.02 4.28
N SER A 155 -5.00 -3.21 3.24
CA SER A 155 -4.42 -1.87 3.20
C SER A 155 -5.26 -0.91 2.37
N ILE A 156 -5.31 0.34 2.77
CA ILE A 156 -5.88 1.46 2.01
C ILE A 156 -4.76 2.46 1.81
N ALA A 157 -4.40 2.75 0.57
CA ALA A 157 -3.34 3.69 0.23
C ALA A 157 -3.86 4.81 -0.67
N TYR A 158 -3.40 6.03 -0.37
CA TYR A 158 -3.65 7.26 -1.09
C TYR A 158 -2.32 7.72 -1.68
N LYS A 159 -2.09 7.40 -2.95
CA LYS A 159 -0.83 7.74 -3.62
C LYS A 159 -0.94 9.10 -4.29
N GLY A 160 -0.30 10.10 -3.69
CA GLY A 160 -0.20 11.46 -4.22
C GLY A 160 1.09 11.68 -5.00
N GLN A 161 1.23 12.89 -5.54
CA GLN A 161 2.45 13.28 -6.27
C GLN A 161 3.62 13.53 -5.31
N ASP A 162 3.40 14.35 -4.28
CA ASP A 162 4.45 14.76 -3.34
C ASP A 162 4.48 13.89 -2.08
N VAL A 163 3.31 13.35 -1.71
CA VAL A 163 3.13 12.58 -0.50
C VAL A 163 2.07 11.51 -0.68
N SER A 164 2.34 10.33 -0.15
CA SER A 164 1.44 9.18 -0.17
C SER A 164 1.18 8.66 1.24
N TYR A 165 -0.04 8.20 1.49
CA TYR A 165 -0.50 7.69 2.79
C TYR A 165 -0.98 6.27 2.66
N ALA A 166 -0.72 5.42 3.64
CA ALA A 166 -1.36 4.13 3.73
C ALA A 166 -1.73 3.79 5.17
N LEU A 167 -2.91 3.20 5.35
CA LEU A 167 -3.32 2.49 6.55
C LEU A 167 -3.34 1.00 6.22
N TYR A 168 -2.69 0.17 7.01
CA TYR A 168 -2.64 -1.26 6.75
C TYR A 168 -2.57 -2.08 8.02
N THR A 169 -3.11 -3.29 7.96
CA THR A 169 -3.04 -4.23 9.07
C THR A 169 -1.78 -5.07 9.00
N ALA A 170 -1.16 -5.25 10.16
CA ALA A 170 -0.03 -6.13 10.37
C ALA A 170 -0.30 -7.07 11.56
N SER A 171 0.34 -8.24 11.59
CA SER A 171 0.35 -9.07 12.79
C SER A 171 1.08 -8.33 13.89
N ALA A 172 0.61 -8.43 15.14
CA ALA A 172 1.36 -7.92 16.28
C ALA A 172 2.67 -8.70 16.46
N GLU A 173 3.72 -8.02 16.92
CA GLU A 173 4.97 -8.70 17.30
C GLU A 173 4.68 -9.75 18.39
N GLY A 174 5.12 -10.99 18.16
CA GLY A 174 4.89 -12.12 19.08
C GLY A 174 4.06 -13.27 18.52
N GLY A 175 3.51 -13.18 17.30
CA GLY A 175 3.01 -14.34 16.54
C GLY A 175 1.81 -15.08 17.14
N GLY A 176 1.11 -14.49 18.10
CA GLY A 176 -0.17 -15.02 18.57
C GLY A 176 -1.26 -14.77 17.54
N LYS A 177 -1.87 -15.84 17.02
CA LYS A 177 -3.07 -15.76 16.17
C LYS A 177 -4.11 -14.84 16.84
N GLY A 178 -4.62 -13.85 16.10
CA GLY A 178 -5.72 -12.99 16.56
C GLY A 178 -5.27 -11.68 17.19
N SER A 179 -4.00 -11.30 17.05
CA SER A 179 -3.51 -9.98 17.46
C SER A 179 -3.01 -9.21 16.25
N ALA A 180 -3.79 -8.21 15.83
CA ALA A 180 -3.45 -7.33 14.71
C ALA A 180 -3.15 -5.91 15.22
N ARG A 181 -2.30 -5.19 14.50
CA ARG A 181 -2.05 -3.76 14.67
C ARG A 181 -2.45 -3.04 13.39
N LEU A 182 -2.92 -1.81 13.54
CA LEU A 182 -3.10 -0.89 12.42
C LEU A 182 -1.86 -0.01 12.35
N LEU A 183 -1.19 -0.01 11.22
CA LEU A 183 0.00 0.79 10.99
C LEU A 183 -0.32 1.87 9.95
N ILE A 184 0.32 3.03 10.14
CA ILE A 184 0.33 4.12 9.18
C ILE A 184 1.68 4.16 8.47
N LYS A 185 1.65 4.34 7.16
CA LYS A 185 2.82 4.55 6.31
C LYS A 185 2.68 5.87 5.58
N ILE A 186 3.72 6.68 5.60
CA ILE A 186 3.79 7.94 4.88
C ILE A 186 5.03 7.92 4.00
N TRP A 187 4.82 8.10 2.71
CA TRP A 187 5.87 8.03 1.72
C TRP A 187 5.99 9.37 1.00
N THR A 188 7.16 10.00 1.13
CA THR A 188 7.56 11.24 0.44
C THR A 188 8.70 10.95 -0.54
N HIS A 189 9.21 11.98 -1.19
CA HIS A 189 10.40 11.84 -2.03
C HIS A 189 11.69 11.48 -1.28
N THR A 190 11.76 11.72 0.03
CA THR A 190 12.98 11.54 0.83
C THR A 190 12.82 10.55 1.97
N GLU A 191 11.59 10.29 2.40
CA GLU A 191 11.33 9.51 3.62
C GLU A 191 10.19 8.51 3.42
N LEU A 192 10.32 7.38 4.10
CA LEU A 192 9.24 6.45 4.37
C LEU A 192 9.09 6.33 5.89
N LEU A 193 8.08 6.99 6.42
CA LEU A 193 7.73 6.96 7.83
C LEU A 193 6.75 5.81 8.08
N ILE A 194 6.99 5.04 9.13
CA ILE A 194 6.14 3.91 9.55
C ILE A 194 5.85 4.09 11.03
N ASP A 195 4.57 4.02 11.41
CA ASP A 195 4.20 4.13 12.81
C ASP A 195 2.93 3.33 13.16
N ASP A 196 2.71 3.11 14.46
CA ASP A 196 1.49 2.52 14.99
C ASP A 196 0.36 3.55 15.02
N ALA A 197 -0.75 3.25 14.35
CA ALA A 197 -1.88 4.17 14.24
C ALA A 197 -2.59 4.40 15.58
N SER A 198 -2.47 3.46 16.54
CA SER A 198 -3.09 3.58 17.87
C SER A 198 -2.58 4.76 18.70
N LYS A 199 -1.43 5.32 18.34
CA LYS A 199 -0.91 6.57 18.92
C LYS A 199 -1.76 7.80 18.58
N TYR A 200 -2.51 7.74 17.49
CA TYR A 200 -3.21 8.89 16.91
C TYR A 200 -4.73 8.77 17.00
N ILE A 201 -5.25 7.55 16.86
CA ILE A 201 -6.68 7.30 16.63
C ILE A 201 -7.17 6.06 17.38
N ASP A 202 -8.48 5.97 17.59
CA ASP A 202 -9.11 4.70 17.96
C ASP A 202 -9.09 3.75 16.75
N VAL A 203 -8.27 2.71 16.84
CA VAL A 203 -8.09 1.70 15.79
C VAL A 203 -9.13 0.57 15.86
N THR A 204 -9.96 0.53 16.91
CA THR A 204 -10.92 -0.57 17.12
C THR A 204 -11.85 -0.79 15.92
N PRO A 205 -12.43 0.24 15.28
CA PRO A 205 -13.28 0.05 14.11
C PRO A 205 -12.52 -0.57 12.91
N PHE A 206 -11.22 -0.30 12.80
CA PHE A 206 -10.35 -0.82 11.75
C PHE A 206 -9.89 -2.25 12.00
N LEU A 207 -9.83 -2.68 13.26
CA LEU A 207 -9.32 -4.00 13.67
C LEU A 207 -10.43 -5.00 13.99
N LYS A 208 -11.68 -4.55 14.09
CA LYS A 208 -12.84 -5.40 14.38
C LYS A 208 -12.95 -6.53 13.34
N GLY A 209 -12.75 -7.77 13.80
CA GLY A 209 -12.85 -8.97 12.99
C GLY A 209 -11.53 -9.44 12.36
N VAL A 210 -10.44 -8.65 12.43
CA VAL A 210 -9.09 -9.01 11.94
C VAL A 210 -8.46 -10.11 12.81
N ASN A 211 -8.17 -11.26 12.20
CA ASN A 211 -7.44 -12.39 12.77
C ASN A 211 -6.19 -12.70 11.92
N ILE A 212 -5.08 -12.00 12.17
CA ILE A 212 -3.77 -12.20 11.51
C ILE A 212 -2.73 -12.63 12.57
#